data_AF-A0A523QMN7-F1
#
_entry.id   AF-A0A523QMN7-F1
#
_cell.length_a   1.000
_cell.length_b   1.000
_cell.length_c   1.000
_cell.angle_alpha   90.00
_cell.angle_beta   90.00
_cell.angle_gamma   90.00
#
_symmetry.space_group_name_H-M   'P 1'
#
loop_
_entity.id
_entity.type
_entity.pdbx_description
1 polymer ?
#
loop_
_entity_poly.entity_id
_entity_poly.type
_entity_poly.pdbx_seq_one_letter_code
_entity_poly.pdbx_strand_id
1 'polypeptide(L)'
;WGDTLPEWLKTSITLERLVMNMRAIKGEEMTGTDAEACAYLNTASLTQPMDHDWTQIYLYIAGKTYTRWKKTEMPEDIRVESLNDDQMRDLNRLKAWLYHKRTTVRLERGRAERRQKREEEAARRKEEQPALFDF
;
A
#
# COMPACT_ATOMS: atom_id res chain seq x y z
N TRP A 1 11.64 1.05 5.36
CA TRP A 1 11.44 0.27 4.13
C TRP A 1 11.15 1.14 2.91
N GLY A 2 10.53 2.32 3.05
CA GLY A 2 10.29 3.23 1.92
C GLY A 2 11.56 3.62 1.15
N ASP A 3 12.68 3.85 1.84
CA ASP A 3 13.93 4.29 1.18
C ASP A 3 14.72 3.17 0.50
N THR A 4 14.47 1.92 0.89
CA THR A 4 15.18 0.73 0.39
C THR A 4 14.49 0.07 -0.80
N LEU A 5 13.25 0.48 -1.13
CA LEU A 5 12.55 -0.03 -2.30
C LEU A 5 13.09 0.60 -3.58
N PRO A 6 13.25 -0.18 -4.66
CA PRO A 6 13.59 0.36 -5.98
C PRO A 6 12.59 1.44 -6.42
N GLU A 7 13.10 2.55 -6.97
CA GLU A 7 12.26 3.70 -7.31
C GLU A 7 11.19 3.38 -8.36
N TRP A 8 11.52 2.48 -9.29
CA TRP A 8 10.56 1.99 -10.28
C TRP A 8 9.35 1.33 -9.62
N LEU A 9 9.55 0.58 -8.51
CA LEU A 9 8.47 -0.12 -7.82
C LEU A 9 7.56 0.85 -7.07
N LYS A 10 8.11 1.93 -6.49
CA LYS A 10 7.29 3.01 -5.89
C LYS A 10 6.42 3.70 -6.93
N THR A 11 6.98 3.94 -8.11
CA THR A 11 6.25 4.51 -9.25
C THR A 11 5.14 3.55 -9.69
N SER A 12 5.44 2.25 -9.84
CA SER A 12 4.46 1.21 -10.17
C SER A 12 3.31 1.15 -9.16
N ILE A 13 3.58 1.19 -7.86
CA ILE A 13 2.54 1.24 -6.81
C ILE A 13 1.59 2.42 -7.05
N THR A 14 2.13 3.60 -7.34
CA THR A 14 1.32 4.80 -7.56
C THR A 14 0.45 4.66 -8.79
N LEU A 15 1.02 4.18 -9.90
CA LEU A 15 0.28 4.00 -11.15
C LEU A 15 -0.78 2.90 -11.05
N GLU A 16 -0.48 1.77 -10.41
CA GLU A 16 -1.46 0.70 -10.22
C GLU A 16 -2.63 1.14 -9.31
N ARG A 17 -2.35 1.95 -8.29
CA ARG A 17 -3.42 2.55 -7.46
C ARG A 17 -4.35 3.44 -8.29
N LEU A 18 -3.81 4.22 -9.22
CA LEU A 18 -4.62 5.04 -10.13
C LEU A 18 -5.48 4.15 -11.04
N VAL A 19 -4.91 3.09 -11.60
CA VAL A 19 -5.66 2.10 -12.40
C VAL A 19 -6.78 1.45 -11.57
N MET A 20 -6.52 1.09 -10.31
CA MET A 20 -7.55 0.54 -9.43
C MET A 20 -8.66 1.55 -9.13
N ASN A 21 -8.34 2.83 -8.92
CA ASN A 21 -9.37 3.86 -8.77
C ASN A 21 -10.24 3.97 -10.03
N MET A 22 -9.65 3.89 -11.23
CA MET A 22 -10.40 3.89 -12.48
C MET A 22 -11.32 2.67 -12.64
N ARG A 23 -10.88 1.50 -12.17
CA ARG A 23 -11.70 0.28 -12.12
C ARG A 23 -12.86 0.40 -11.14
N ALA A 24 -12.63 1.00 -9.99
CA ALA A 24 -13.67 1.24 -9.00
C ALA A 24 -14.76 2.20 -9.50
N ILE A 25 -14.40 3.22 -10.28
CA ILE A 25 -15.38 4.09 -10.97
C ILE A 25 -16.28 3.29 -11.91
N LYS A 26 -15.77 2.18 -12.47
CA LYS A 26 -16.53 1.25 -13.33
C LYS A 26 -17.31 0.18 -12.55
N GLY A 27 -17.30 0.23 -11.21
CA GLY A 27 -18.05 -0.69 -10.36
C GLY A 27 -17.27 -1.93 -9.88
N GLU A 28 -15.97 -2.04 -10.19
CA GLU A 28 -15.13 -3.11 -9.63
C GLU A 28 -14.81 -2.87 -8.15
N GLU A 29 -14.64 -3.96 -7.39
CA GLU A 29 -14.28 -3.86 -5.97
C GLU A 29 -12.85 -3.33 -5.79
N MET A 30 -12.69 -2.40 -4.85
CA MET A 30 -11.38 -1.85 -4.50
C MET A 30 -10.55 -2.86 -3.70
N THR A 31 -9.33 -3.11 -4.16
CA THR A 31 -8.36 -4.00 -3.49
C THR A 31 -6.93 -3.46 -3.59
N GLY A 32 -5.99 -4.16 -2.96
CA GLY A 32 -4.56 -3.89 -3.06
C GLY A 32 -4.00 -4.33 -4.41
N THR A 33 -2.89 -3.74 -4.83
CA THR A 33 -2.31 -3.99 -6.16
C THR A 33 -1.17 -5.01 -6.13
N ASP A 34 -0.80 -5.54 -7.29
CA ASP A 34 0.33 -6.47 -7.43
C ASP A 34 1.64 -5.81 -6.99
N ALA A 35 1.87 -4.56 -7.38
CA ALA A 35 3.05 -3.81 -6.95
C ALA A 35 3.09 -3.57 -5.43
N GLU A 36 1.95 -3.36 -4.77
CA GLU A 36 1.88 -3.25 -3.31
C GLU A 36 2.23 -4.57 -2.62
N ALA A 37 1.66 -5.68 -3.09
CA ALA A 37 1.95 -7.00 -2.58
C ALA A 37 3.42 -7.39 -2.82
N CYS A 38 3.96 -7.07 -4.00
CA CYS A 38 5.36 -7.30 -4.36
C CYS A 38 6.31 -6.55 -3.41
N ALA A 39 6.04 -5.26 -3.16
CA ALA A 39 6.84 -4.47 -2.24
C ALA A 39 6.76 -5.00 -0.79
N TYR A 40 5.55 -5.37 -0.34
CA TYR A 40 5.37 -5.94 0.99
C TYR A 40 6.14 -7.24 1.18
N LEU A 41 5.96 -8.20 0.26
CA LEU A 41 6.63 -9.50 0.34
C LEU A 41 8.16 -9.37 0.20
N ASN A 42 8.66 -8.47 -0.67
CA ASN A 42 10.09 -8.17 -0.72
C ASN A 42 10.62 -7.71 0.65
N THR A 43 9.89 -6.85 1.36
CA THR A 43 10.34 -6.38 2.68
C THR A 43 10.19 -7.44 3.76
N ALA A 44 9.16 -8.29 3.69
CA ALA A 44 8.93 -9.36 4.65
C ALA A 44 10.02 -10.45 4.56
N SER A 45 10.46 -10.79 3.34
CA SER A 45 11.49 -11.82 3.12
C SER A 45 12.86 -11.41 3.65
N LEU A 46 13.11 -10.11 3.79
CA LEU A 46 14.34 -9.59 4.41
C LEU A 46 14.35 -9.76 5.93
N THR A 47 13.18 -9.91 6.56
CA THR A 47 13.07 -10.08 8.02
C THR A 47 13.04 -11.54 8.45
N GLN A 48 12.52 -12.43 7.61
CA GLN A 48 12.39 -13.85 7.91
C GLN A 48 12.27 -14.65 6.60
N PRO A 49 12.71 -15.92 6.59
CA PRO A 49 12.45 -16.79 5.46
C PRO A 49 10.94 -16.98 5.27
N MET A 50 10.52 -17.02 4.01
CA MET A 50 9.16 -17.37 3.63
C MET A 50 9.03 -18.88 3.49
N ASP A 51 7.83 -19.40 3.74
CA ASP A 51 7.49 -20.77 3.36
C ASP A 51 7.33 -20.89 1.83
N HIS A 52 7.18 -22.13 1.37
CA HIS A 52 7.04 -22.44 -0.04
C HIS A 52 5.90 -21.66 -0.73
N ASP A 53 4.73 -21.57 -0.11
CA ASP A 53 3.56 -20.96 -0.74
C ASP A 53 3.71 -19.45 -0.87
N TRP A 54 4.21 -18.77 0.17
CA TRP A 54 4.51 -17.35 0.08
C TRP A 54 5.66 -17.04 -0.88
N THR A 55 6.65 -17.93 -1.00
CA THR A 55 7.70 -17.82 -2.01
C THR A 55 7.11 -17.92 -3.43
N GLN A 56 6.24 -18.89 -3.70
CA GLN A 56 5.56 -19.02 -5.00
C GLN A 56 4.71 -17.79 -5.32
N ILE A 57 3.92 -17.32 -4.35
CA ILE A 57 3.12 -16.09 -4.48
C ILE A 57 4.02 -14.89 -4.81
N TYR A 58 5.14 -14.73 -4.09
CA TYR A 58 6.07 -13.63 -4.32
C TYR A 58 6.67 -13.68 -5.72
N LEU A 59 7.18 -14.82 -6.16
CA LEU A 59 7.79 -14.97 -7.49
C LEU A 59 6.77 -14.72 -8.61
N TYR A 60 5.54 -15.19 -8.44
CA TYR A 60 4.44 -14.95 -9.38
C TYR A 60 4.12 -13.46 -9.53
N ILE A 61 3.89 -12.75 -8.41
CA ILE A 61 3.55 -11.32 -8.47
C ILE A 61 4.75 -10.45 -8.85
N ALA A 62 5.96 -10.83 -8.45
CA ALA A 62 7.18 -10.15 -8.85
C ALA A 62 7.36 -10.26 -10.35
N GLY A 63 7.17 -11.45 -10.94
CA GLY A 63 7.21 -11.65 -12.38
C GLY A 63 6.17 -10.82 -13.12
N LYS A 64 4.91 -10.85 -12.68
CA LYS A 64 3.86 -10.00 -13.27
C LYS A 64 4.19 -8.51 -13.21
N THR A 65 4.62 -8.03 -12.04
CA THR A 65 4.93 -6.62 -11.81
C THR A 65 6.14 -6.21 -12.65
N TYR A 66 7.18 -7.03 -12.67
CA TYR A 66 8.42 -6.78 -13.39
C TYR A 66 8.20 -6.76 -14.91
N THR A 67 7.54 -7.77 -15.47
CA THR A 67 7.20 -7.82 -16.90
C THR A 67 6.36 -6.62 -17.32
N ARG A 68 5.37 -6.24 -16.50
CA ARG A 68 4.49 -5.10 -16.78
C ARG A 68 5.24 -3.76 -16.83
N TRP A 69 6.16 -3.52 -15.90
CA TRP A 69 6.75 -2.18 -15.70
C TRP A 69 8.17 -2.03 -16.23
N LYS A 70 8.94 -3.11 -16.33
CA LYS A 70 10.32 -3.11 -16.83
C LYS A 70 10.45 -3.62 -18.26
N LYS A 71 9.40 -4.19 -18.86
CA LYS A 71 9.41 -4.79 -20.20
C LYS A 71 10.55 -5.82 -20.37
N THR A 72 10.89 -6.50 -19.28
CA THR A 72 11.90 -7.56 -19.23
C THR A 72 11.27 -8.74 -18.52
N GLU A 73 11.57 -9.94 -18.98
CA GLU A 73 11.02 -11.15 -18.38
C GLU A 73 11.84 -11.60 -17.16
N MET A 74 11.19 -12.34 -16.27
CA MET A 74 11.88 -13.03 -15.20
C MET A 74 12.73 -14.18 -15.76
N PRO A 75 13.92 -14.46 -15.21
CA PRO A 75 14.67 -15.66 -15.53
C PRO A 75 13.81 -16.93 -15.41
N GLU A 76 13.96 -17.87 -16.35
CA GLU A 76 13.10 -19.06 -16.46
C GLU A 76 13.17 -19.97 -15.23
N ASP A 77 14.34 -20.04 -14.58
CA ASP A 77 14.63 -20.90 -13.43
C ASP A 77 13.86 -20.53 -12.16
N ILE A 78 13.43 -19.27 -12.03
CA ILE A 78 12.67 -18.75 -10.88
C ILE A 78 11.27 -18.28 -11.26
N ARG A 79 10.86 -18.49 -12.52
CA ARG A 79 9.57 -18.01 -13.02
C ARG A 79 8.45 -18.90 -12.51
N VAL A 80 7.41 -18.25 -12.01
CA VAL A 80 6.16 -18.91 -11.58
C VAL A 80 5.04 -18.43 -12.48
N GLU A 81 4.48 -19.33 -13.29
CA GLU A 81 3.48 -19.00 -14.31
C GLU A 81 2.04 -19.01 -13.76
N SER A 82 1.78 -19.83 -12.74
CA SER A 82 0.46 -19.98 -12.14
C SER A 82 0.55 -20.24 -10.63
N LEU A 83 -0.53 -19.89 -9.94
CA LEU A 83 -0.74 -20.23 -8.54
C LEU A 83 -1.92 -21.21 -8.45
N ASN A 84 -1.89 -22.10 -7.47
CA ASN A 84 -3.06 -22.89 -7.14
C ASN A 84 -4.14 -22.04 -6.45
N ASP A 85 -5.33 -22.61 -6.24
CA ASP A 85 -6.48 -21.88 -5.69
C ASP A 85 -6.23 -21.36 -4.27
N ASP A 86 -5.50 -22.11 -3.45
CA ASP A 86 -5.18 -21.73 -2.07
C ASP A 86 -4.20 -20.55 -2.04
N GLN A 87 -3.13 -20.62 -2.83
CA GLN A 87 -2.16 -19.54 -3.00
C GLN A 87 -2.81 -18.28 -3.59
N MET A 88 -3.73 -18.43 -4.55
CA MET A 88 -4.48 -17.31 -5.11
C MET A 88 -5.41 -16.68 -4.07
N ARG A 89 -6.08 -17.50 -3.24
CA ARG A 89 -6.91 -17.02 -2.13
C ARG A 89 -6.09 -16.24 -1.11
N ASP A 90 -4.91 -16.72 -0.75
CA ASP A 90 -4.01 -16.04 0.19
C ASP A 90 -3.45 -14.73 -0.39
N LEU A 91 -3.10 -14.71 -1.67
CA LEU A 91 -2.72 -13.48 -2.37
C LEU A 91 -3.85 -12.45 -2.36
N ASN A 92 -5.08 -12.87 -2.64
CA ASN A 92 -6.24 -11.98 -2.61
C ASN A 92 -6.53 -11.45 -1.20
N ARG A 93 -6.38 -12.29 -0.18
CA ARG A 93 -6.48 -11.88 1.23
C ARG A 93 -5.40 -10.87 1.60
N LEU A 94 -4.16 -11.07 1.17
CA LEU A 94 -3.07 -10.13 1.38
C LEU A 94 -3.38 -8.78 0.73
N LYS A 95 -3.82 -8.77 -0.54
CA LYS A 95 -4.19 -7.53 -1.25
C LYS A 95 -5.33 -6.78 -0.55
N ALA A 96 -6.38 -7.49 -0.14
CA ALA A 96 -7.48 -6.89 0.60
C ALA A 96 -7.00 -6.27 1.93
N TRP A 97 -6.13 -6.98 2.66
CA TRP A 97 -5.54 -6.48 3.90
C TRP A 97 -4.67 -5.23 3.67
N LEU A 98 -3.82 -5.22 2.64
CA LEU A 98 -2.99 -4.06 2.27
C LEU A 98 -3.85 -2.85 1.94
N TYR A 99 -4.94 -3.05 1.19
CA TYR A 99 -5.89 -1.99 0.89
C TYR A 99 -6.56 -1.43 2.15
N HIS A 100 -7.06 -2.31 3.02
CA HIS A 100 -7.68 -1.91 4.27
C HIS A 100 -6.70 -1.11 5.12
N LYS A 101 -5.46 -1.61 5.32
CA LYS A 101 -4.42 -0.91 6.08
C LYS A 101 -4.10 0.47 5.52
N ARG A 102 -3.93 0.59 4.19
CA ARG A 102 -3.72 1.87 3.52
C ARG A 102 -4.85 2.86 3.80
N THR A 103 -6.10 2.38 3.74
CA THR A 103 -7.29 3.21 3.96
C THR A 103 -7.41 3.65 5.42
N THR A 104 -7.19 2.73 6.37
CA THR A 104 -7.17 3.04 7.81
C THR A 104 -6.14 4.10 8.15
N VAL A 105 -4.89 3.93 7.71
CA VAL A 105 -3.81 4.89 7.98
C VAL A 105 -4.14 6.28 7.43
N ARG A 106 -4.71 6.36 6.22
CA ARG A 106 -5.16 7.64 5.63
C ARG A 106 -6.25 8.30 6.47
N LEU A 107 -7.25 7.54 6.91
CA LEU A 107 -8.36 8.05 7.73
C LEU A 107 -7.87 8.53 9.10
N GLU A 108 -6.98 7.77 9.74
CA GLU A 108 -6.39 8.12 11.03
C GLU A 108 -5.55 9.39 10.94
N ARG A 109 -4.71 9.51 9.89
CA ARG A 109 -3.94 10.72 9.63
C ARG A 109 -4.85 11.94 9.45
N GLY A 110 -5.90 11.82 8.64
CA GLY A 110 -6.86 12.91 8.46
C GLY A 110 -7.61 13.28 9.75
N ARG A 111 -7.87 12.31 10.64
CA ARG A 111 -8.45 12.58 11.97
C ARG A 111 -7.46 13.28 12.90
N ALA A 112 -6.18 12.90 12.86
CA ALA A 112 -5.13 13.54 13.64
C ALA A 112 -4.90 15.00 13.20
N GLU A 113 -4.79 15.24 11.89
CA GLU A 113 -4.61 16.58 11.32
C GLU A 113 -5.78 17.52 11.69
N ARG A 114 -7.03 17.01 11.69
CA ARG A 114 -8.20 17.79 12.13
C ARG A 114 -8.19 18.10 13.62
N ARG A 115 -7.67 17.20 14.47
CA ARG A 115 -7.53 17.44 15.91
C ARG A 115 -6.50 18.53 16.18
N GLN A 116 -5.33 18.42 15.56
CA GLN A 116 -4.27 19.43 15.65
C GLN A 116 -4.78 20.82 15.24
N LYS A 117 -5.47 20.95 14.10
CA LYS A 117 -6.05 22.24 13.68
C LYS A 117 -7.03 22.83 14.71
N ARG A 118 -7.88 22.00 15.33
CA ARG A 118 -8.82 22.47 16.36
C ARG A 118 -8.10 22.92 17.62
N GLU A 119 -7.04 22.21 18.02
CA GLU A 119 -6.21 22.56 19.17
C GLU A 119 -5.44 23.87 18.92
N GLU A 120 -4.86 24.05 17.74
CA GLU A 120 -4.20 25.28 17.30
C GLU A 120 -5.17 26.48 17.26
N GLU A 121 -6.36 26.31 16.70
CA GLU A 121 -7.39 27.36 16.69
C GLU A 121 -7.89 27.71 18.09
N ALA A 122 -8.05 26.71 18.97
CA ALA A 122 -8.44 26.94 20.36
C ALA A 122 -7.35 27.65 21.16
N ALA A 123 -6.08 27.29 20.95
CA ALA A 123 -4.93 27.97 21.53
C ALA A 123 -4.88 29.43 21.06
N ARG A 124 -5.01 29.67 19.74
CA ARG A 124 -5.05 31.04 19.19
C ARG A 124 -6.20 31.87 19.78
N ARG A 125 -7.41 31.31 19.89
CA ARG A 125 -8.55 32.00 20.53
C ARG A 125 -8.31 32.32 22.00
N LYS A 126 -7.60 31.45 22.73
CA LYS A 126 -7.24 31.67 24.14
C LYS A 126 -6.16 32.75 24.28
N GLU A 127 -5.20 32.79 23.37
CA GLU A 127 -4.16 33.81 23.28
C GLU A 127 -4.68 35.18 22.80
N GLU A 128 -5.75 35.20 22.00
CA GLU A 128 -6.50 36.41 21.62
C GLU A 128 -7.44 36.91 22.74
N GLN A 129 -7.72 36.07 23.75
CA GLN A 129 -8.61 36.37 24.89
C GLN A 129 -8.00 37.03 26.15
N PRO A 130 -6.76 37.57 26.23
CA PRO A 130 -6.34 38.38 27.37
C PRO A 130 -6.41 39.88 27.00
N ALA A 131 -7.56 40.52 27.27
CA ALA A 131 -7.72 41.98 27.55
C ALA A 131 -9.18 42.49 27.47
N LEU A 132 -10.20 41.65 27.24
CA LEU A 132 -11.56 42.18 27.02
C LEU A 132 -12.46 42.32 28.28
N PHE A 133 -12.01 41.85 29.44
CA PHE A 133 -12.77 41.98 30.69
C PHE A 133 -11.83 42.11 31.91
N ASP A 134 -11.30 43.31 32.12
CA ASP A 134 -11.04 43.80 33.48
C ASP A 134 -12.25 44.67 33.87
N PHE A 135 -13.03 44.21 34.84
CA PHE A 135 -14.19 44.92 35.41
C PHE A 135 -13.80 45.61 36.72
#